data_AF-S1NXA9-F1
#
_entry.id   AF-S1NXA9-F1
#
_cell.length_a   1.000
_cell.length_b   1.000
_cell.length_c   1.000
_cell.angle_alpha   90.00
_cell.angle_beta   90.00
_cell.angle_gamma   90.00
#
_symmetry.space_group_name_H-M   'P 1'
#
loop_
_entity.id
_entity.type
_entity.pdbx_description
1 polymer ?
#
loop_
_entity_poly.entity_id
_entity_poly.type
_entity_poly.pdbx_seq_one_letter_code
_entity_poly.pdbx_strand_id
1 'polypeptide(L)'
;MIKKNTVFLNGRKIGTYEFVQKAGSGHINFNGFDPYEAKLTDDQQVVLEWLKEEYKRTKWSSPFGTVYSTINIHEMFVRMRLTMAQQFQVLAAFAEWGNKTIE
;
A
#
# COMPACT_ATOMS: atom_id res chain seq x y z
N MET A 1 -32.95 -10.38 -6.33
CA MET A 1 -31.57 -10.66 -6.79
C MET A 1 -30.63 -10.02 -5.77
N ILE A 2 -29.77 -10.78 -5.10
CA ILE A 2 -28.83 -10.23 -4.09
C ILE A 2 -27.65 -9.58 -4.85
N LYS A 3 -27.40 -8.29 -4.62
CA LYS A 3 -26.30 -7.56 -5.28
C LYS A 3 -25.01 -7.72 -4.49
N LYS A 4 -24.02 -8.39 -5.08
CA LYS A 4 -22.66 -8.47 -4.53
C LYS A 4 -21.88 -7.21 -4.91
N ASN A 5 -21.22 -6.61 -3.93
CA ASN A 5 -20.31 -5.48 -4.11
C ASN A 5 -18.86 -5.97 -3.92
N THR A 6 -17.92 -5.29 -4.56
CA THR A 6 -16.50 -5.65 -4.49
C THR A 6 -15.77 -4.76 -3.49
N VAL A 7 -14.92 -5.34 -2.65
CA VAL A 7 -14.03 -4.60 -1.76
C VAL A 7 -12.67 -4.49 -2.43
N PHE A 8 -12.19 -3.26 -2.56
CA PHE A 8 -10.83 -2.97 -3.02
C PHE A 8 -10.02 -2.40 -1.86
N LEU A 9 -8.77 -2.83 -1.76
CA LEU A 9 -7.76 -2.23 -0.89
C LEU A 9 -6.57 -1.85 -1.78
N ASN A 10 -6.23 -0.57 -1.81
CA ASN A 10 -5.16 -0.01 -2.65
C ASN A 10 -5.25 -0.44 -4.13
N GLY A 11 -6.46 -0.44 -4.69
CA GLY A 11 -6.73 -0.82 -6.09
C GLY A 11 -6.72 -2.32 -6.38
N ARG A 12 -6.38 -3.18 -5.40
CA ARG A 12 -6.50 -4.64 -5.52
C ARG A 12 -7.85 -5.09 -4.97
N LYS A 13 -8.56 -5.94 -5.71
CA LYS A 13 -9.74 -6.64 -5.21
C LYS A 13 -9.31 -7.58 -4.08
N ILE A 14 -9.86 -7.38 -2.89
CA ILE A 14 -9.54 -8.21 -1.70
C ILE A 14 -10.71 -9.08 -1.25
N GLY A 15 -11.90 -8.86 -1.80
CA GLY A 15 -13.07 -9.67 -1.46
C GLY A 15 -14.36 -9.09 -2.00
N THR A 16 -15.47 -9.62 -1.51
CA THR A 16 -16.81 -9.13 -1.82
C THR A 16 -17.65 -9.01 -0.57
N TYR A 17 -18.68 -8.18 -0.63
CA TYR A 17 -19.68 -8.10 0.41
C TYR A 17 -21.09 -7.98 -0.17
N GLU A 18 -22.09 -8.42 0.59
CA GLU A 18 -23.49 -8.27 0.23
C GLU A 18 -24.31 -7.79 1.43
N PHE A 19 -25.30 -6.95 1.15
CA PHE A 19 -26.29 -6.55 2.14
C PHE A 19 -27.40 -7.58 2.17
N VAL A 20 -27.68 -8.12 3.36
CA VAL A 20 -28.80 -9.02 3.59
C VAL A 20 -29.79 -8.30 4.49
N GLN A 21 -30.94 -7.94 3.93
CA GLN A 21 -32.03 -7.29 4.65
C GLN A 21 -33.18 -8.30 4.85
N LYS A 22 -33.63 -8.44 6.10
CA LYS A 22 -34.84 -9.19 6.47
C LYS A 22 -35.77 -8.26 7.27
N ALA A 23 -37.05 -8.59 7.37
CA ALA A 23 -38.00 -7.76 8.11
C ALA A 23 -37.49 -7.53 9.55
N GLY A 24 -37.24 -6.26 9.89
CA GLY A 24 -36.75 -5.83 11.21
C GLY A 24 -35.25 -5.99 11.49
N SER A 25 -34.43 -6.54 10.58
CA SER A 25 -32.98 -6.69 10.79
C SER A 25 -32.16 -6.75 9.49
N GLY A 26 -30.92 -6.28 9.54
CA GLY A 26 -29.99 -6.35 8.40
C GLY A 26 -28.57 -6.70 8.86
N HIS A 27 -27.83 -7.41 8.02
CA HIS A 27 -26.42 -7.70 8.22
C HIS A 27 -25.64 -7.62 6.91
N ILE A 28 -24.33 -7.46 7.03
CA ILE A 28 -23.40 -7.45 5.90
C ILE A 28 -22.63 -8.77 5.94
N ASN A 29 -22.72 -9.55 4.86
CA ASN A 29 -21.90 -10.74 4.70
C ASN A 29 -20.64 -10.40 3.92
N PHE A 30 -19.49 -10.67 4.52
CA PHE A 30 -18.16 -10.54 3.93
C PHE A 30 -17.71 -11.90 3.41
N ASN A 31 -17.31 -11.98 2.13
CA ASN A 31 -16.97 -13.23 1.45
C ASN A 31 -15.65 -13.12 0.69
N GLY A 32 -14.79 -14.13 0.84
CA GLY A 32 -13.57 -14.31 0.06
C GLY A 32 -12.49 -13.27 0.34
N PHE A 33 -12.20 -13.02 1.62
CA PHE A 33 -11.11 -12.15 2.02
C PHE A 33 -9.78 -12.90 1.91
N ASP A 34 -9.04 -12.61 0.86
CA ASP A 34 -7.64 -13.01 0.81
C ASP A 34 -6.85 -12.11 1.76
N PRO A 35 -5.97 -12.66 2.61
CA PRO A 35 -5.01 -11.87 3.36
C PRO A 35 -4.28 -10.94 2.38
N TYR A 36 -4.48 -9.64 2.53
CA TYR A 36 -3.80 -8.66 1.70
C TYR A 36 -2.38 -8.52 2.23
N GLU A 37 -1.50 -9.39 1.75
CA GLU A 37 -0.09 -9.06 1.68
C GLU A 37 0.11 -8.26 0.40
N ALA A 38 0.40 -6.97 0.54
CA ALA A 38 0.89 -6.14 -0.56
C ALA A 38 2.27 -6.67 -0.98
N LYS A 39 2.31 -7.77 -1.73
CA LYS A 39 3.56 -8.29 -2.26
C LYS A 39 4.04 -7.31 -3.33
N LEU A 40 5.05 -6.53 -2.95
CA LEU A 40 5.73 -5.61 -3.85
C LEU A 40 6.40 -6.41 -4.98
N THR A 41 6.44 -5.84 -6.19
CA THR A 41 7.29 -6.36 -7.26
C THR A 41 8.77 -6.11 -6.93
N ASP A 42 9.67 -6.76 -7.67
CA ASP A 42 11.12 -6.57 -7.47
C ASP A 42 11.53 -5.10 -7.59
N ASP A 43 11.04 -4.40 -8.62
CA ASP A 43 11.30 -2.96 -8.80
C ASP A 43 10.73 -2.11 -7.64
N GLN A 44 9.57 -2.47 -7.10
CA GLN A 44 9.00 -1.79 -5.93
C GLN A 44 9.82 -2.05 -4.66
N GLN A 45 10.31 -3.29 -4.49
CA GLN A 45 11.14 -3.66 -3.36
C GLN A 45 12.47 -2.90 -3.38
N VAL A 46 13.08 -2.76 -4.56
CA VAL A 46 14.30 -1.95 -4.74
C VAL A 46 14.09 -0.51 -4.27
N VAL A 47 13.00 0.14 -4.71
CA VAL A 47 12.71 1.52 -4.28
C VAL A 47 12.40 1.60 -2.79
N LEU A 48 11.72 0.61 -2.21
CA LEU A 48 11.49 0.54 -0.77
C LEU A 48 12.80 0.43 0.01
N GLU A 49 13.75 -0.38 -0.43
CA GLU A 49 15.05 -0.49 0.24
C GLU A 49 15.86 0.81 0.15
N TRP A 50 15.83 1.51 -1.00
CA TRP A 50 16.46 2.84 -1.10
C TRP A 50 15.91 3.83 -0.07
N LEU A 51 14.57 3.87 0.09
CA LEU A 51 13.93 4.73 1.08
C LEU A 51 14.34 4.37 2.52
N LYS A 52 14.42 3.08 2.85
CA LYS A 52 14.86 2.60 4.17
C LYS A 52 16.32 2.95 4.44
N GLU A 53 17.20 2.75 3.48
CA GLU A 53 18.62 3.06 3.59
C GLU A 53 18.84 4.57 3.77
N GLU A 54 18.16 5.38 2.96
CA GLU A 54 18.24 6.84 3.05
C GLU A 54 17.73 7.36 4.40
N TYR A 55 16.60 6.83 4.89
CA TYR A 55 16.08 7.17 6.21
C TYR A 55 17.08 6.83 7.33
N LYS A 56 17.66 5.62 7.29
CA LYS A 56 18.67 5.18 8.27
C LYS A 56 19.93 6.04 8.21
N ARG A 57 20.36 6.44 7.02
CA ARG A 57 21.53 7.29 6.77
C ARG A 57 21.30 8.70 7.31
N THR A 58 20.09 9.22 7.16
CA THR A 58 19.72 10.58 7.52
C THR A 58 18.82 10.59 8.76
N LYS A 59 19.35 10.13 9.91
CA LYS A 59 18.61 10.05 11.20
C LYS A 59 17.87 11.33 11.64
N TRP A 60 18.21 12.48 11.07
CA TRP A 60 17.60 13.78 11.37
C TRP A 60 16.63 14.27 10.27
N SER A 61 16.48 13.54 9.16
CA SER A 61 15.53 13.88 8.10
C SER A 61 14.14 13.34 8.45
N SER A 62 13.12 14.14 8.18
CA SER A 62 11.75 13.65 8.26
C SER A 62 11.51 12.58 7.18
N PRO A 63 10.55 11.66 7.37
CA PRO A 63 10.17 10.72 6.33
C PRO A 63 9.84 11.40 4.99
N PHE A 64 9.28 12.61 5.02
CA PHE A 64 9.03 13.42 3.82
C PHE A 64 10.32 13.88 3.13
N GLY A 65 11.33 14.30 3.90
CA GLY A 65 12.66 14.65 3.37
C GLY A 65 13.36 13.45 2.75
N THR A 66 13.26 12.27 3.37
CA THR A 66 13.79 11.02 2.81
C THR A 66 13.16 10.69 1.46
N VAL A 67 11.83 10.77 1.35
CA VAL A 67 11.12 10.54 0.08
C VAL A 67 11.61 11.51 -0.98
N TYR A 68 11.67 12.80 -0.67
CA TYR A 68 12.15 13.80 -1.63
C TYR A 68 13.57 13.49 -2.12
N SER A 69 14.52 13.28 -1.21
CA SER A 69 15.92 13.00 -1.55
C SER A 69 16.07 11.73 -2.39
N THR A 70 15.43 10.63 -1.98
CA THR A 70 15.54 9.32 -2.65
C THR A 70 14.96 9.38 -4.06
N ILE A 71 13.76 9.94 -4.20
CA ILE A 71 13.07 10.01 -5.49
C ILE A 71 13.79 10.96 -6.44
N ASN A 72 14.37 12.06 -5.95
CA ASN A 72 15.15 12.97 -6.79
C ASN A 72 16.42 12.30 -7.35
N ILE A 73 17.09 11.44 -6.57
CA ILE A 73 18.28 10.70 -7.03
C ILE A 73 17.90 9.59 -8.04
N HIS A 74 16.76 8.93 -7.83
CA HIS A 74 16.35 7.76 -8.62
C HIS A 74 15.17 8.02 -9.57
N GLU A 75 14.91 9.29 -9.92
CA GLU A 75 13.70 9.73 -10.64
C GLU A 75 13.48 8.93 -11.93
N MET A 76 14.54 8.75 -12.72
CA MET A 76 14.46 8.03 -13.99
C MET A 76 14.02 6.57 -13.80
N PHE A 77 14.55 5.88 -12.79
CA PHE A 77 14.16 4.50 -12.50
C PHE A 77 12.70 4.44 -12.07
N VAL A 78 12.31 5.27 -11.10
CA VAL A 78 10.94 5.31 -10.57
C VAL A 78 9.93 5.60 -11.68
N ARG A 79 10.21 6.58 -12.54
CA ARG A 79 9.32 6.97 -13.65
C ARG A 79 9.21 5.90 -14.74
N MET A 80 10.29 5.17 -15.03
CA MET A 80 10.30 4.17 -16.09
C MET A 80 9.83 2.79 -15.64
N ARG A 81 10.00 2.43 -14.37
CA ARG A 81 9.79 1.07 -13.86
C ARG A 81 8.53 0.93 -13.01
N LEU A 82 8.07 2.01 -12.38
CA LEU A 82 6.90 1.96 -11.52
C LEU A 82 5.75 2.77 -12.11
N THR A 83 4.59 2.15 -12.20
CA THR A 83 3.32 2.87 -12.37
C THR A 83 3.01 3.73 -11.14
N MET A 84 2.17 4.74 -11.29
CA MET A 84 1.75 5.60 -10.17
C MET A 84 1.12 4.80 -9.01
N ALA A 85 0.33 3.77 -9.31
CA ALA A 85 -0.23 2.88 -8.29
C ALA A 85 0.87 2.12 -7.52
N GLN A 86 1.90 1.66 -8.22
CA GLN A 86 3.04 0.99 -7.59
C GLN A 86 3.87 1.94 -6.73
N GLN A 87 4.02 3.21 -7.13
CA GLN A 87 4.67 4.24 -6.31
C GLN A 87 3.91 4.45 -4.99
N PHE A 88 2.57 4.54 -5.02
CA PHE A 88 1.76 4.63 -3.80
C PHE A 88 1.89 3.40 -2.91
N GLN A 89 1.94 2.19 -3.49
CA GLN A 89 2.16 0.96 -2.72
C GLN A 89 3.52 0.94 -2.03
N VAL A 90 4.58 1.43 -2.67
CA VAL A 90 5.91 1.59 -2.04
C VAL A 90 5.85 2.58 -0.88
N LEU A 91 5.18 3.72 -1.05
CA LEU A 91 5.00 4.70 0.02
C LEU A 91 4.21 4.13 1.21
N ALA A 92 3.17 3.33 0.94
CA ALA A 92 2.41 2.64 1.99
C ALA A 92 3.29 1.64 2.76
N ALA A 93 4.08 0.83 2.05
CA ALA A 93 5.01 -0.11 2.66
C ALA A 93 6.12 0.59 3.46
N PHE A 94 6.61 1.73 2.98
CA PHE A 94 7.59 2.55 3.70
C PHE A 94 7.01 3.12 5.00
N ALA A 95 5.78 3.65 4.96
CA ALA A 95 5.10 4.16 6.15
C ALA A 95 4.83 3.04 7.18
N GLU A 96 4.38 1.87 6.73
CA GLU A 96 4.16 0.71 7.61
C GLU A 96 5.47 0.26 8.28
N TRP A 97 6.56 0.17 7.51
CA TRP A 97 7.87 -0.14 8.05
C TRP A 97 8.33 0.91 9.07
N GLY A 98 8.21 2.20 8.76
CA GLY A 98 8.63 3.29 9.64
C GLY A 98 7.89 3.26 10.98
N ASN A 99 6.57 3.06 10.97
CA ASN A 99 5.76 2.96 12.19
C ASN A 99 6.21 1.81 13.11
N LYS A 100 6.59 0.65 12.54
CA LYS A 100 7.12 -0.48 13.32
C LYS A 100 8.52 -0.25 13.90
N THR A 101 9.23 0.77 13.42
CA THR A 101 10.64 1.02 13.80
C THR A 101 10.76 2.20 14.77
N ILE A 102 9.71 3.00 14.95
CA ILE A 102 9.65 4.16 15.85
C ILE A 102 9.02 3.80 17.20
N GLU A 103 8.30 2.67 17.30
CA GLU A 103 7.95 2.01 18.57
C GLU A 103 9.16 1.31 19.21
#